data_AF-A0A6I3WWR0-F1
#
_entry.id   AF-A0A6I3WWR0-F1
#
_cell.length_a   1.000
_cell.length_b   1.000
_cell.length_c   1.000
_cell.angle_alpha   90.00
_cell.angle_beta   90.00
_cell.angle_gamma   90.00
#
_symmetry.space_group_name_H-M   'P 1'
#
loop_
_entity.id
_entity.type
_entity.pdbx_description
1 polymer ?
#
loop_
_entity_poly.entity_id
_entity_poly.type
_entity_poly.pdbx_seq_one_letter_code
_entity_poly.pdbx_strand_id
1 'polypeptide(L)'
;MHLRMVCPLALVGALALTGCSSSASSPAASQTDFCTLVIAYKTANQALGNDLATGSAATVKAALKQVLGQVQVLQQRAPAAVKTDIDTAAGFITSFDALMAKYSYDIAVAQANPAAATELEALNSDEVNAALQRIGTYRDTQCAAPDDTSAVTPVTTNETTPGT
;
A
#
# COMPACT_ATOMS: atom_id res chain seq x y z
N MET A 1 16.77 14.49 37.80
CA MET A 1 18.00 15.29 37.95
C MET A 1 18.21 16.08 36.68
N HIS A 2 18.09 17.41 36.76
CA HIS A 2 18.18 18.33 35.62
C HIS A 2 19.64 18.68 35.37
N LEU A 3 20.23 18.17 34.28
CA LEU A 3 21.56 18.60 33.86
C LEU A 3 21.41 19.72 32.82
N ARG A 4 21.53 20.96 33.30
CA ARG A 4 21.69 22.16 32.48
C ARG A 4 23.12 22.18 31.96
N MET A 5 23.32 21.93 30.67
CA MET A 5 24.62 22.08 30.02
C MET A 5 24.60 23.35 29.16
N VAL A 6 25.24 24.39 29.67
CA VAL A 6 25.53 25.65 28.98
C VAL A 6 26.89 25.47 28.32
N CYS A 7 27.00 25.70 27.00
CA CYS A 7 28.28 25.67 26.29
C CYS A 7 28.33 26.87 25.31
N PRO A 8 29.48 27.56 25.18
CA PRO A 8 29.56 28.98 24.90
C PRO A 8 29.62 29.32 23.41
N LEU A 9 29.24 30.58 23.11
CA LEU A 9 29.51 31.29 21.87
C LEU A 9 31.02 31.25 21.55
N ALA A 10 31.38 30.70 20.40
CA ALA A 10 32.63 30.99 19.70
C ALA A 10 32.31 31.39 18.25
N LEU A 11 32.88 32.52 17.87
CA LEU A 11 32.59 33.33 16.68
C LEU A 11 33.49 32.90 15.50
N VAL A 12 32.94 33.01 14.28
CA VAL A 12 33.60 33.09 12.96
C VAL A 12 34.32 31.85 12.42
N GLY A 13 33.60 31.12 11.57
CA GLY A 13 34.15 30.19 10.59
C GLY A 13 33.09 29.86 9.56
N ALA A 14 33.12 30.55 8.42
CA ALA A 14 32.23 30.30 7.29
C ALA A 14 32.51 28.91 6.69
N LEU A 15 31.82 27.90 7.20
CA LEU A 15 31.42 26.73 6.44
C LEU A 15 29.92 26.63 6.57
N ALA A 16 29.21 27.03 5.51
CA ALA A 16 27.83 26.64 5.31
C ALA A 16 27.78 25.13 5.03
N LEU A 17 28.02 24.33 6.07
CA LEU A 17 27.48 22.99 6.17
C LEU A 17 26.00 23.17 6.51
N THR A 18 25.19 23.48 5.51
CA THR A 18 23.76 23.14 5.52
C THR A 18 23.65 21.61 5.49
N GLY A 19 24.09 20.97 6.56
CA GLY A 19 23.65 19.65 6.98
C GLY A 19 22.27 19.78 7.58
N CYS A 20 21.29 20.23 6.78
CA CYS A 20 19.91 19.94 7.07
C CYS A 20 19.78 18.45 6.74
N SER A 21 19.82 17.61 7.76
CA SER A 21 19.32 16.24 7.68
C SER A 21 17.80 16.34 7.48
N SER A 22 17.39 16.80 6.29
CA SER A 22 16.03 16.67 5.83
C SER A 22 15.87 15.19 5.57
N SER A 23 15.37 14.46 6.57
CA SER A 23 14.62 13.25 6.29
C SER A 23 13.52 13.67 5.30
N ALA A 24 13.81 13.51 4.01
CA ALA A 24 12.93 13.89 2.94
C ALA A 24 11.75 12.92 3.01
N SER A 25 10.74 13.27 3.82
CA SER A 25 9.44 12.65 3.75
C SER A 25 8.94 12.91 2.34
N SER A 26 8.90 11.86 1.51
CA SER A 26 8.30 11.94 0.19
C SER A 26 6.92 12.57 0.33
N PRO A 27 6.62 13.64 -0.41
CA PRO A 27 5.31 14.26 -0.33
C PRO A 27 4.24 13.22 -0.69
N ALA A 28 3.07 13.32 -0.05
CA ALA A 28 1.93 12.48 -0.38
C ALA A 28 1.65 12.57 -1.89
N ALA A 29 1.25 11.44 -2.48
CA ALA A 29 0.87 11.42 -3.88
C ALA A 29 -0.33 12.33 -4.16
N SER A 30 -0.44 12.79 -5.40
CA SER A 30 -1.74 13.23 -5.92
C SER A 30 -2.74 12.08 -5.82
N GLN A 31 -4.04 12.39 -5.82
CA GLN A 31 -5.07 11.35 -5.76
C GLN A 31 -4.93 10.33 -6.91
N THR A 32 -4.77 10.81 -8.15
CA THR A 32 -4.59 9.96 -9.35
C THR A 32 -3.35 9.05 -9.24
N ASP A 33 -2.22 9.60 -8.79
CA ASP A 33 -0.99 8.83 -8.57
C ASP A 33 -1.22 7.76 -7.50
N PHE A 34 -1.86 8.14 -6.38
CA PHE A 34 -2.14 7.21 -5.29
C PHE A 34 -3.07 6.09 -5.73
N CYS A 35 -4.09 6.41 -6.52
CA CYS A 35 -5.02 5.43 -7.09
C CYS A 35 -4.32 4.41 -7.98
N THR A 36 -3.35 4.85 -8.79
CA THR A 36 -2.52 3.95 -9.60
C THR A 36 -1.73 2.97 -8.72
N LEU A 37 -1.15 3.47 -7.61
CA LEU A 37 -0.42 2.63 -6.66
C LEU A 37 -1.32 1.62 -5.94
N VAL A 38 -2.53 2.02 -5.53
CA VAL A 38 -3.49 1.13 -4.86
C VAL A 38 -3.95 0.01 -5.80
N ILE A 39 -4.13 0.30 -7.08
CA ILE A 39 -4.46 -0.71 -8.10
C ILE A 39 -3.29 -1.69 -8.28
N ALA A 40 -2.06 -1.19 -8.41
CA ALA A 40 -0.87 -2.04 -8.54
C ALA A 40 -0.68 -2.97 -7.33
N TYR A 41 -0.86 -2.44 -6.11
CA TYR A 41 -0.86 -3.23 -4.89
C TYR A 41 -1.94 -4.31 -4.90
N LYS A 42 -3.19 -3.98 -5.28
CA LYS A 42 -4.29 -4.94 -5.37
C LYS A 42 -3.95 -6.09 -6.33
N THR A 43 -3.42 -5.79 -7.52
CA THR A 43 -3.00 -6.79 -8.50
C THR A 43 -1.90 -7.69 -7.94
N ALA A 44 -0.89 -7.11 -7.29
CA ALA A 44 0.17 -7.89 -6.64
C ALA A 44 -0.38 -8.79 -5.52
N ASN A 45 -1.31 -8.29 -4.71
CA ASN A 45 -1.93 -9.06 -3.62
C ASN A 45 -2.82 -10.20 -4.15
N GLN A 46 -3.51 -10.01 -5.27
CA GLN A 46 -4.25 -11.07 -5.95
C GLN A 46 -3.32 -12.16 -6.49
N ALA A 47 -2.19 -11.77 -7.10
CA ALA A 47 -1.18 -12.72 -7.54
C ALA A 47 -0.62 -13.54 -6.37
N LEU A 48 -0.29 -12.86 -5.24
CA LEU A 48 0.12 -13.54 -4.01
C LEU A 48 -0.93 -14.56 -3.55
N GLY A 49 -2.22 -14.22 -3.56
CA GLY A 49 -3.29 -15.15 -3.19
C GLY A 49 -3.28 -16.44 -4.01
N ASN A 50 -3.04 -16.33 -5.32
CA ASN A 50 -2.90 -17.51 -6.20
C ASN A 50 -1.63 -18.32 -5.87
N ASP A 51 -0.52 -17.62 -5.63
CA ASP A 51 0.76 -18.27 -5.31
C ASP A 51 0.74 -18.93 -3.93
N LEU A 52 0.00 -18.42 -2.96
CA LEU A 52 -0.21 -19.08 -1.67
C LEU A 52 -0.99 -20.40 -1.81
N ALA A 53 -1.86 -20.52 -2.83
CA ALA A 53 -2.66 -21.71 -3.05
C ALA A 53 -1.88 -22.82 -3.78
N THR A 54 -1.03 -22.46 -4.74
CA THR A 54 -0.40 -23.43 -5.67
C THR A 54 1.08 -23.23 -5.94
N GLY A 55 1.68 -22.16 -5.40
CA GLY A 55 3.05 -21.76 -5.69
C GLY A 55 4.10 -22.56 -4.92
N SER A 56 5.31 -22.58 -5.48
CA SER A 56 6.50 -23.06 -4.76
C SER A 56 6.92 -22.06 -3.67
N ALA A 57 7.72 -22.50 -2.70
CA ALA A 57 8.27 -21.61 -1.67
C ALA A 57 9.03 -20.40 -2.27
N ALA A 58 9.76 -20.60 -3.37
CA ALA A 58 10.45 -19.52 -4.07
C ALA A 58 9.47 -18.53 -4.72
N THR A 59 8.39 -19.03 -5.32
CA THR A 59 7.32 -18.22 -5.92
C THR A 59 6.60 -17.39 -4.85
N VAL A 60 6.19 -18.03 -3.75
CA VAL A 60 5.52 -17.37 -2.61
C VAL A 60 6.41 -16.27 -2.04
N LYS A 61 7.70 -16.57 -1.83
CA LYS A 61 8.68 -15.58 -1.34
C LYS A 61 8.76 -14.37 -2.27
N ALA A 62 8.90 -14.60 -3.57
CA ALA A 62 9.01 -13.52 -4.55
C ALA A 62 7.74 -12.65 -4.59
N ALA A 63 6.56 -13.29 -4.63
CA ALA A 63 5.28 -12.60 -4.62
C ALA A 63 5.08 -11.78 -3.34
N LEU A 64 5.43 -12.33 -2.17
CA LEU A 64 5.28 -11.63 -0.90
C LEU A 64 6.23 -10.43 -0.80
N LYS A 65 7.47 -10.55 -1.31
CA LYS A 65 8.39 -9.41 -1.42
C LYS A 65 7.89 -8.34 -2.39
N GLN A 66 7.24 -8.72 -3.48
CA GLN A 66 6.60 -7.77 -4.39
C GLN A 66 5.47 -7.00 -3.68
N VAL A 67 4.59 -7.71 -2.96
CA VAL A 67 3.50 -7.06 -2.18
C VAL A 67 4.06 -6.13 -1.11
N LEU A 68 5.11 -6.55 -0.40
CA LEU A 68 5.82 -5.71 0.57
C LEU A 68 6.39 -4.42 -0.06
N GLY A 69 7.03 -4.54 -1.22
CA GLY A 69 7.52 -3.36 -1.94
C GLY A 69 6.39 -2.39 -2.29
N GLN A 70 5.25 -2.91 -2.78
CA GLN A 70 4.09 -2.08 -3.11
C GLN A 70 3.47 -1.41 -1.87
N VAL A 71 3.33 -2.14 -0.76
CA VAL A 71 2.75 -1.56 0.46
C VAL A 71 3.66 -0.49 1.08
N GLN A 72 4.98 -0.64 1.00
CA GLN A 72 5.92 0.39 1.44
C GLN A 72 5.82 1.67 0.61
N VAL A 73 5.66 1.55 -0.72
CA VAL A 73 5.43 2.70 -1.59
C VAL A 73 4.10 3.38 -1.24
N LEU A 74 3.04 2.60 -0.98
CA LEU A 74 1.76 3.13 -0.50
C LEU A 74 1.92 3.87 0.83
N GLN A 75 2.63 3.31 1.81
CA GLN A 75 2.86 3.97 3.10
C GLN A 75 3.52 5.34 2.94
N GLN A 76 4.50 5.45 2.05
CA GLN A 76 5.22 6.71 1.82
C GLN A 76 4.37 7.76 1.12
N ARG A 77 3.42 7.33 0.27
CA ARG A 77 2.65 8.23 -0.58
C ARG A 77 1.18 8.36 -0.21
N ALA A 78 0.74 7.71 0.87
CA ALA A 78 -0.67 7.69 1.26
C ALA A 78 -1.18 9.08 1.67
N PRO A 79 -2.36 9.49 1.18
CA PRO A 79 -3.00 10.70 1.64
C PRO A 79 -3.46 10.52 3.10
N ALA A 80 -3.54 11.63 3.82
CA ALA A 80 -3.85 11.63 5.26
C ALA A 80 -5.14 10.84 5.60
N ALA A 81 -6.13 10.88 4.71
CA ALA A 81 -7.41 10.19 4.90
C ALA A 81 -7.31 8.66 5.08
N VAL A 82 -6.28 8.01 4.52
CA VAL A 82 -6.09 6.55 4.62
C VAL A 82 -4.72 6.15 5.15
N LYS A 83 -3.90 7.11 5.61
CA LYS A 83 -2.53 6.85 6.05
C LYS A 83 -2.45 5.80 7.15
N THR A 84 -3.28 5.93 8.18
CA THR A 84 -3.34 4.99 9.31
C THR A 84 -3.76 3.60 8.86
N ASP A 85 -4.71 3.50 7.92
CA ASP A 85 -5.18 2.21 7.41
C ASP A 85 -4.08 1.51 6.60
N ILE A 86 -3.38 2.27 5.76
CA ILE A 86 -2.24 1.76 4.97
C ILE A 86 -1.09 1.31 5.89
N ASP A 87 -0.82 2.06 6.96
CA ASP A 87 0.19 1.65 7.96
C ASP A 87 -0.21 0.36 8.67
N THR A 88 -1.49 0.20 8.99
CA THR A 88 -2.04 -1.02 9.60
C THR A 88 -1.89 -2.22 8.65
N ALA A 89 -2.28 -2.05 7.38
CA ALA A 89 -2.13 -3.10 6.37
C ALA A 89 -0.65 -3.47 6.12
N ALA A 90 0.25 -2.49 6.11
CA ALA A 90 1.68 -2.74 5.96
C ALA A 90 2.27 -3.51 7.15
N GLY A 91 1.85 -3.18 8.38
CA GLY A 91 2.22 -3.92 9.59
C GLY A 91 1.78 -5.38 9.53
N PHE A 92 0.56 -5.64 9.06
CA PHE A 92 0.06 -6.99 8.82
C PHE A 92 0.91 -7.76 7.80
N ILE A 93 1.16 -7.19 6.61
CA ILE A 93 1.93 -7.87 5.55
C ILE A 93 3.37 -8.12 6.00
N THR A 94 3.99 -7.18 6.72
CA THR A 94 5.35 -7.35 7.29
C THR A 94 5.38 -8.51 8.28
N SER A 95 4.38 -8.62 9.13
CA SER A 95 4.27 -9.70 10.11
C SER A 95 3.99 -11.05 9.44
N PHE A 96 3.18 -11.05 8.37
CA PHE A 96 2.93 -12.23 7.56
C PHE A 96 4.18 -12.72 6.82
N ASP A 97 5.00 -11.82 6.27
CA ASP A 97 6.31 -12.18 5.69
C ASP A 97 7.27 -12.76 6.73
N ALA A 98 7.31 -12.18 7.93
CA ALA A 98 8.12 -12.71 9.02
C ALA A 98 7.66 -14.12 9.44
N LEU A 99 6.34 -14.35 9.51
CA LEU A 99 5.76 -15.68 9.76
C LEU A 99 6.17 -16.66 8.68
N MET A 100 5.95 -16.33 7.40
CA MET A 100 6.29 -17.21 6.29
C MET A 100 7.79 -17.50 6.21
N ALA A 101 8.64 -16.52 6.53
CA ALA A 101 10.08 -16.72 6.55
C ALA A 101 10.53 -17.79 7.57
N LYS A 102 9.86 -17.92 8.73
CA LYS A 102 10.14 -19.00 9.71
C LYS A 102 9.96 -20.39 9.11
N TYR A 103 9.02 -20.52 8.19
CA TYR A 103 8.69 -21.77 7.49
C TYR A 103 9.32 -21.84 6.10
N SER A 104 10.36 -21.05 5.84
CA SER A 104 11.05 -20.98 4.54
C SER A 104 10.13 -20.70 3.35
N TYR A 105 9.02 -20.00 3.59
CA TYR A 105 7.95 -19.72 2.62
C TYR A 105 7.22 -20.97 2.09
N ASP A 106 7.42 -22.13 2.71
CA ASP A 106 6.72 -23.36 2.36
C ASP A 106 5.36 -23.42 3.06
N ILE A 107 4.30 -23.29 2.28
CA ILE A 107 2.92 -23.24 2.77
C ILE A 107 2.50 -24.58 3.37
N ALA A 108 2.92 -25.70 2.79
CA ALA A 108 2.58 -27.02 3.32
C ALA A 108 3.24 -27.24 4.69
N VAL A 109 4.49 -26.80 4.84
CA VAL A 109 5.20 -26.85 6.13
C VAL A 109 4.53 -25.95 7.17
N ALA A 110 4.12 -24.74 6.78
CA ALA A 110 3.39 -23.83 7.67
C ALA A 110 2.04 -24.44 8.10
N GLN A 111 1.23 -24.93 7.15
CA GLN A 111 -0.10 -25.51 7.42
C GLN A 111 -0.05 -26.77 8.28
N ALA A 112 0.99 -27.59 8.13
CA ALA A 112 1.19 -28.77 8.97
C ALA A 112 1.60 -28.42 10.42
N ASN A 113 1.97 -27.16 10.68
CA ASN A 113 2.41 -26.72 11.99
C ASN A 113 1.31 -25.92 12.73
N PRO A 114 0.76 -26.42 13.84
CA PRO A 114 -0.30 -25.73 14.57
C PRO A 114 0.14 -24.37 15.13
N ALA A 115 1.43 -24.16 15.42
CA ALA A 115 1.93 -22.87 15.86
C ALA A 115 1.82 -21.81 14.75
N ALA A 116 1.97 -22.19 13.48
CA ALA A 116 1.81 -21.27 12.36
C ALA A 116 0.36 -20.78 12.26
N ALA A 117 -0.61 -21.67 12.49
CA ALA A 117 -2.03 -21.33 12.51
C ALA A 117 -2.36 -20.35 13.64
N THR A 118 -1.89 -20.62 14.86
CA THR A 118 -2.07 -19.70 16.00
C THR A 118 -1.41 -18.34 15.76
N GLU A 119 -0.20 -18.31 15.22
CA GLU A 119 0.46 -17.04 14.88
C GLU A 119 -0.32 -16.30 13.79
N LEU A 120 -0.77 -16.97 12.72
CA LEU A 120 -1.55 -16.35 11.66
C LEU A 120 -2.90 -15.79 12.17
N GLU A 121 -3.59 -16.52 13.02
CA GLU A 121 -4.81 -16.05 13.69
C GLU A 121 -4.54 -14.78 14.51
N ALA A 122 -3.43 -14.74 15.24
CA ALA A 122 -3.04 -13.56 16.02
C ALA A 122 -2.70 -12.34 15.14
N LEU A 123 -2.28 -12.55 13.88
CA LEU A 123 -2.08 -11.46 12.92
C LEU A 123 -3.40 -10.90 12.39
N ASN A 124 -4.46 -11.71 12.36
CA ASN A 124 -5.74 -11.34 11.79
C ASN A 124 -6.66 -10.72 12.84
N SER A 125 -6.52 -9.41 13.06
CA SER A 125 -7.37 -8.67 14.00
C SER A 125 -8.53 -7.97 13.31
N ASP A 126 -9.57 -7.64 14.08
CA ASP A 126 -10.69 -6.83 13.61
C ASP A 126 -10.23 -5.49 13.03
N GLU A 127 -9.18 -4.90 13.61
CA GLU A 127 -8.63 -3.63 13.12
C GLU A 127 -7.95 -3.78 11.75
N VAL A 128 -7.21 -4.88 11.53
CA VAL A 128 -6.62 -5.16 10.20
C VAL A 128 -7.73 -5.31 9.17
N ASN A 129 -8.79 -6.05 9.49
CA ASN A 129 -9.93 -6.23 8.59
C ASN A 129 -10.65 -4.91 8.31
N ALA A 130 -10.88 -4.10 9.33
CA ALA A 130 -11.51 -2.78 9.19
C ALA A 130 -10.65 -1.82 8.35
N ALA A 131 -9.34 -1.79 8.57
CA ALA A 131 -8.40 -1.00 7.77
C ALA A 131 -8.41 -1.41 6.29
N LEU A 132 -8.36 -2.72 6.01
CA LEU A 132 -8.44 -3.24 4.63
C LEU A 132 -9.77 -2.89 3.96
N GLN A 133 -10.88 -2.95 4.70
CA GLN A 133 -12.19 -2.52 4.20
C GLN A 133 -12.20 -1.02 3.89
N ARG A 134 -11.71 -0.16 4.79
CA ARG A 134 -11.63 1.30 4.58
C ARG A 134 -10.75 1.66 3.39
N ILE A 135 -9.61 0.99 3.19
CA ILE A 135 -8.77 1.13 1.99
C ILE A 135 -9.57 0.74 0.74
N GLY A 136 -10.31 -0.37 0.79
CA GLY A 136 -11.19 -0.82 -0.28
C GLY A 136 -12.26 0.23 -0.64
N THR A 137 -12.97 0.76 0.35
CA THR A 137 -13.96 1.82 0.17
C THR A 137 -13.34 3.10 -0.38
N TYR A 138 -12.16 3.50 0.10
CA TYR A 138 -11.45 4.65 -0.44
C TYR A 138 -11.14 4.44 -1.92
N ARG A 139 -10.59 3.28 -2.31
CA ARG A 139 -10.37 2.95 -3.72
C ARG A 139 -11.67 3.06 -4.52
N ASP A 140 -12.74 2.44 -4.05
CA ASP A 140 -13.99 2.36 -4.83
C ASP A 140 -14.66 3.72 -4.98
N THR A 141 -14.47 4.64 -4.02
CA THR A 141 -15.09 5.98 -4.05
C THR A 141 -14.20 7.07 -4.64
N GLN A 142 -12.87 6.95 -4.49
CA GLN A 142 -11.90 7.99 -4.85
C GLN A 142 -11.02 7.61 -6.05
N CYS A 143 -10.97 6.32 -6.40
CA CYS A 143 -10.14 5.78 -7.48
C CYS A 143 -10.94 5.07 -8.58
N ALA A 144 -12.27 5.05 -8.48
CA ALA A 144 -13.09 4.76 -9.64
C ALA A 144 -12.68 5.73 -10.76
N ALA A 145 -12.50 5.20 -11.97
CA ALA A 145 -12.39 6.08 -13.13
C ALA A 145 -13.63 6.99 -13.12
N PRO A 146 -13.52 8.27 -13.52
CA PRO A 146 -14.73 8.97 -13.93
C PRO A 146 -15.37 8.04 -14.96
N ASP A 147 -16.61 7.61 -14.70
CA ASP A 147 -17.40 6.93 -15.73
C ASP A 147 -17.18 7.73 -17.00
N ASP A 148 -16.81 7.05 -18.09
CA ASP A 148 -16.81 7.63 -19.43
C ASP A 148 -18.25 8.13 -19.68
N THR A 149 -18.56 9.31 -19.17
CA THR A 149 -19.51 10.25 -19.75
C THR A 149 -18.80 10.82 -20.98
N SER A 150 -18.42 9.91 -21.87
CA SER A 150 -18.44 10.20 -23.29
C SER A 150 -19.82 10.79 -23.52
N ALA A 151 -19.82 12.09 -23.79
CA ALA A 151 -21.00 12.86 -24.10
C ALA A 151 -21.87 12.02 -25.04
N VAL A 152 -23.10 11.73 -24.60
CA VAL A 152 -24.18 11.46 -25.53
C VAL A 152 -24.32 12.75 -26.32
N THR A 153 -23.61 12.87 -27.43
CA THR A 153 -24.03 13.79 -28.48
C THR A 153 -25.39 13.29 -28.95
N PRO A 154 -26.47 14.08 -28.82
CA PRO A 154 -27.73 13.72 -29.43
C PRO A 154 -27.48 13.58 -30.94
N VAL A 155 -27.66 12.38 -31.47
CA VAL A 155 -27.80 12.17 -32.91
C VAL A 155 -29.10 12.88 -33.30
N THR A 156 -28.96 14.10 -33.83
CA THR A 156 -30.04 14.73 -34.58
C THR A 156 -30.20 13.96 -35.88
N THR A 157 -31.09 12.96 -35.88
CA THR A 157 -31.49 12.26 -37.09
C THR A 157 -32.26 13.27 -37.96
N ASN A 158 -31.59 13.82 -38.97
CA ASN A 158 -32.29 14.59 -40.01
C ASN A 158 -33.08 13.60 -40.86
N GLU A 159 -34.38 13.57 -40.63
CA GLU A 159 -35.38 12.87 -41.44
C GLU A 159 -35.46 13.58 -42.79
N THR A 160 -34.73 13.07 -43.80
CA THR A 160 -34.89 13.51 -45.19
C THR A 160 -36.01 12.71 -45.82
N THR A 161 -37.20 13.30 -45.83
CA THR A 161 -38.34 12.88 -46.67
C THR A 161 -37.98 13.02 -48.15
N PRO A 162 -38.01 11.95 -48.98
CA PRO A 162 -38.06 12.11 -50.42
C PRO A 162 -39.53 12.21 -50.83
N GLY A 163 -39.96 13.41 -51.18
CA GLY A 163 -41.15 13.62 -52.00
C GLY A 163 -40.78 13.48 -53.47
N THR A 164 -41.27 12.46 -54.14
CA THR A 164 -42.02 12.48 -55.43
C THR A 164 -42.13 11.08 -56.00
#